data_AF-A0A957NP94-F1
#
_entry.id   AF-A0A957NP94-F1
#
_cell.length_a   1.000
_cell.length_b   1.000
_cell.length_c   1.000
_cell.angle_alpha   90.00
_cell.angle_beta   90.00
_cell.angle_gamma   90.00
#
_symmetry.space_group_name_H-M   'P 1'
#
loop_
_entity.id
_entity.type
_entity.pdbx_description
1 polymer ?
#
loop_
_entity_poly.entity_id
_entity_poly.type
_entity_poly.pdbx_seq_one_letter_code
_entity_poly.pdbx_strand_id
1 'polypeptide(L)' 'MRVALLSDIHGNCFALEAVLNALQHDAVDRVVCLGDVAIFGPQPREALARLRSLNCPVVMGNTDAWALEPQPHPMRNAET' A
#
# COMPACT_ATOMS: atom_id res chain seq x y z
N MET A 1 0.65 5.76 24.85
CA MET A 1 0.57 5.93 23.40
C MET A 1 0.99 4.63 22.72
N ARG A 2 0.11 4.01 21.94
CA ARG A 2 0.29 2.75 21.22
C ARG A 2 0.18 3.02 19.73
N VAL A 3 1.19 2.59 18.96
CA VAL A 3 1.24 2.78 17.51
C VAL A 3 1.28 1.41 16.85
N ALA A 4 0.38 1.17 15.90
CA ALA A 4 0.40 -0.01 15.04
C ALA A 4 1.17 0.32 13.76
N LEU A 5 2.09 -0.57 13.39
CA LEU A 5 2.87 -0.47 12.16
C LEU A 5 2.37 -1.55 11.20
N LEU A 6 2.01 -1.14 9.99
CA LEU A 6 1.63 -2.00 8.88
C LEU A 6 2.71 -1.91 7.82
N SER A 7 3.01 -3.01 7.11
CA SER A 7 4.03 -3.04 6.06
C SER A 7 3.67 -4.08 5.01
N ASP A 8 4.23 -3.92 3.81
CA ASP A 8 4.26 -4.96 2.77
C ASP A 8 2.85 -5.51 2.46
N ILE A 9 1.87 -4.60 2.35
CA ILE A 9 0.47 -4.97 2.10
C ILE A 9 0.35 -5.64 0.73
N HIS A 10 1.16 -5.21 -0.25
CA HIS A 10 1.20 -5.76 -1.61
C HIS A 10 -0.21 -6.05 -2.13
N GLY A 11 -1.06 -5.03 -2.16
CA GLY A 11 -2.45 -5.08 -2.63
C GLY A 11 -3.33 -6.15 -1.99
N ASN A 12 -2.96 -6.74 -0.85
CA ASN A 12 -3.79 -7.72 -0.17
C ASN A 12 -4.78 -7.03 0.78
N CYS A 13 -5.80 -6.39 0.20
CA CYS A 13 -6.79 -5.65 0.97
C CYS A 13 -7.57 -6.56 1.93
N PHE A 14 -7.79 -7.82 1.57
CA PHE A 14 -8.41 -8.80 2.47
C PHE A 14 -7.61 -8.99 3.77
N ALA A 15 -6.29 -9.18 3.68
CA ALA A 15 -5.43 -9.31 4.86
C ALA A 15 -5.35 -7.99 5.65
N LEU A 16 -5.31 -6.85 4.96
CA LEU A 16 -5.32 -5.53 5.58
C LEU A 16 -6.56 -5.33 6.46
N GLU A 17 -7.76 -5.63 5.97
CA GLU A 17 -9.00 -5.50 6.76
C GLU A 17 -9.00 -6.45 7.97
N ALA A 18 -8.51 -7.69 7.80
CA ALA A 18 -8.41 -8.64 8.90
C ALA A 18 -7.52 -8.11 10.04
N VAL A 19 -6.37 -7.51 9.70
CA VAL A 19 -5.47 -6.89 10.68
C VAL A 19 -6.12 -5.66 11.31
N LEU A 20 -6.72 -4.78 10.52
CA LEU A 20 -7.39 -3.58 11.04
C LEU A 20 -8.52 -3.92 12.01
N ASN A 21 -9.29 -4.98 11.73
CA ASN A 21 -10.34 -5.47 12.63
C ASN A 21 -9.75 -6.01 13.94
N ALA A 22 -8.63 -6.75 13.87
CA ALA A 22 -7.95 -7.21 15.08
C ALA A 22 -7.45 -6.05 15.96
N LEU A 23 -6.94 -4.98 15.33
CA LEU A 23 -6.45 -3.78 16.02
C LEU A 23 -7.55 -2.98 16.74
N GLN A 24 -8.83 -3.16 16.38
CA GLN A 24 -9.95 -2.48 17.07
C GLN A 24 -10.01 -2.82 18.56
N HIS A 25 -9.51 -3.99 18.96
CA HIS A 25 -9.49 -4.44 20.35
C HIS A 25 -8.26 -3.95 21.14
N ASP A 26 -7.27 -3.35 20.48
CA ASP A 26 -5.93 -3.15 21.05
C ASP A 26 -5.63 -1.70 21.53
N ALA A 27 -6.64 -0.85 21.70
CA ALA A 27 -6.50 0.54 22.15
C ALA A 27 -5.35 1.29 21.43
N VAL A 28 -5.31 1.15 20.10
CA VAL A 28 -4.28 1.75 19.25
C VAL A 28 -4.60 3.23 19.03
N ASP A 29 -3.64 4.11 19.30
CA ASP A 29 -3.80 5.55 19.12
C ASP A 29 -3.51 6.00 17.67
N ARG A 30 -2.60 5.29 16.99
CA ARG A 30 -2.14 5.62 15.63
C ARG A 30 -1.82 4.37 14.81
N VAL A 31 -2.10 4.44 13.52
CA VAL A 31 -1.68 3.45 12.53
C VAL A 31 -0.74 4.15 11.54
N VAL A 32 0.39 3.53 11.22
CA VAL A 32 1.35 4.01 10.22
C VAL A 32 1.70 2.86 9.30
N CYS A 33 1.80 3.14 8.00
CA CYS A 33 2.24 2.17 6.99
C CYS A 33 3.70 2.44 6.59
N LEU A 34 4.51 1.39 6.52
CA LEU A 34 5.93 1.45 6.18
C LEU A 34 6.21 1.31 4.68
N GLY A 35 5.17 1.20 3.86
CA GLY A 35 5.26 1.16 2.40
C GLY A 35 4.87 -0.19 1.80
N ASP A 36 5.21 -0.37 0.53
CA ASP A 36 4.96 -1.57 -0.28
C ASP A 36 3.47 -1.95 -0.31
N VAL A 37 2.67 -0.98 -0.77
CA VAL A 37 1.22 -1.02 -0.57
C VAL A 37 0.49 -1.76 -1.68
N ALA A 38 0.87 -1.58 -2.94
CA ALA A 38 0.00 -1.90 -4.07
C ALA A 38 0.50 -3.05 -4.95
N ILE A 39 1.79 -3.09 -5.25
CA ILE A 39 2.34 -3.97 -6.28
C ILE A 39 2.35 -5.43 -5.83
N PHE A 40 2.17 -6.35 -6.80
CA PHE A 40 2.12 -7.81 -6.64
C PHE A 40 0.84 -8.38 -6.01
N GLY A 41 -0.08 -7.50 -5.60
CA GLY A 41 -1.34 -7.87 -4.97
C GLY A 41 -2.55 -8.04 -5.86
N PRO A 42 -3.57 -8.78 -5.39
CA PRO A 42 -4.83 -8.93 -6.11
C PRO A 42 -5.75 -7.70 -6.02
N GLN A 43 -5.61 -6.85 -5.00
CA GLN A 43 -6.52 -5.74 -4.67
C GLN A 43 -5.77 -4.41 -4.40
N PRO A 44 -4.91 -3.94 -5.33
CA PRO A 44 -4.09 -2.74 -5.12
C PRO A 44 -4.92 -1.48 -4.89
N ARG A 45 -6.02 -1.31 -5.63
CA ARG A 45 -6.88 -0.13 -5.55
C ARG A 45 -7.56 -0.05 -4.19
N GLU A 46 -8.05 -1.18 -3.72
CA GLU A 46 -8.76 -1.32 -2.45
C GLU A 46 -7.82 -1.07 -1.28
N ALA A 47 -6.62 -1.65 -1.30
CA ALA A 47 -5.59 -1.42 -0.28
C ALA A 47 -5.23 0.07 -0.17
N LEU A 48 -4.98 0.74 -1.31
CA LEU A 48 -4.71 2.18 -1.35
C LEU A 48 -5.89 3.02 -0.86
N ALA A 49 -7.11 2.72 -1.31
CA ALA A 49 -8.32 3.41 -0.87
C ALA A 49 -8.53 3.24 0.64
N ARG A 50 -8.23 2.06 1.17
CA ARG A 50 -8.38 1.77 2.59
C ARG A 50 -7.40 2.57 3.44
N LEU A 51 -6.11 2.57 3.12
CA LEU A 51 -5.12 3.39 3.83
C LEU A 51 -5.47 4.88 3.77
N ARG A 52 -5.96 5.37 2.62
CA ARG A 52 -6.45 6.75 2.47
C ARG A 52 -7.64 7.04 3.39
N SER A 53 -8.62 6.14 3.47
CA SER A 53 -9.79 6.31 4.35
C SER A 53 -9.42 6.42 5.84
N LEU A 54 -8.30 5.82 6.23
CA LEU A 54 -7.77 5.87 7.60
C LEU A 54 -6.95 7.13 7.87
N ASN A 55 -6.70 7.98 6.87
CA ASN A 55 -5.69 9.04 6.92
C ASN A 55 -4.34 8.50 7.43
N CYS A 56 -3.99 7.26 7.03
CA CYS A 56 -2.79 6.58 7.50
C CYS A 56 -1.55 7.22 6.87
N PRO A 57 -0.57 7.71 7.66
CA PRO A 57 0.72 8.12 7.14
C PRO A 57 1.44 6.91 6.51
N VAL A 58 2.02 7.09 5.34
CA VAL A 58 2.70 6.04 4.57
C VAL A 58 4.11 6.50 4.21
N VAL A 59 5.11 5.69 4.52
CA VAL A 59 6.48 5.85 4.01
C VAL A 59 6.57 5.19 2.64
N MET A 60 7.38 5.75 1.73
CA MET A 60 7.59 5.19 0.41
C MET A 60 8.40 3.89 0.49
N GLY A 61 7.80 2.77 0.09
CA GLY A 61 8.50 1.48 -0.07
C GLY A 61 9.21 1.37 -1.42
N ASN A 62 10.06 0.36 -1.58
CA ASN A 62 10.78 0.13 -2.84
C ASN A 62 9.86 -0.31 -3.99
N THR A 63 8.80 -1.08 -3.71
CA THR A 63 7.83 -1.45 -4.76
C THR A 63 6.91 -0.30 -5.11
N ASP A 64 6.63 0.61 -4.17
CA ASP A 64 5.93 1.86 -4.46
C ASP A 64 6.79 2.75 -5.37
N ALA A 65 8.09 2.90 -5.05
CA ALA A 65 9.02 3.66 -5.87
C ALA A 65 9.12 3.07 -7.29
N TRP A 66 9.31 1.75 -7.39
CA TRP A 66 9.34 1.04 -8.67
C TRP A 66 8.06 1.22 -9.49
N ALA A 67 6.89 1.27 -8.85
CA ALA A 67 5.62 1.51 -9.53
C ALA A 67 5.51 2.93 -10.11
N LEU A 68 6.18 3.90 -9.49
CA LEU A 68 6.20 5.31 -9.89
C LEU A 68 7.34 5.63 -10.85
N GLU A 69 8.33 4.75 -10.98
CA GLU A 69 9.41 4.91 -11.94
C GLU A 69 8.87 4.94 -13.37
N PRO A 70 9.30 5.92 -14.19
CA PRO A 70 8.97 5.95 -15.61
C PRO A 70 9.51 4.68 -16.28
N GLN A 71 8.61 3.80 -16.67
CA GLN A 71 9.00 2.65 -17.48
C GLN A 71 9.36 3.14 -18.88
N PRO A 72 10.46 2.68 -19.49
CA PRO A 72 10.77 3.02 -20.87
C PRO A 72 9.59 2.58 -21.74
N HIS A 73 8.86 3.56 -22.28
CA HIS A 73 7.85 3.29 -23.28
C HIS A 73 8.56 2.59 -24.44
N PRO A 74 8.14 1.39 -24.88
CA PRO A 74 8.73 0.80 -26.07
C PRO A 74 8.55 1.84 -27.18
N MET A 75 9.67 2.33 -27.73
CA MET A 75 9.63 3.20 -28.90
C MET A 75 8.72 2.48 -29.90
N ARG A 76 7.58 3.09 -30.21
CA ARG A 76 6.76 2.63 -31.33
C ARG A 76 7.67 2.83 -32.52
N ASN A 77 8.30 1.75 -33.00
CA ASN A 77 9.13 1.80 -34.19
C ASN A 77 8.27 2.46 -35.27
N ALA A 78 8.60 3.71 -35.58
CA ALA A 78 8.09 4.41 -36.74
C ALA A 78 8.90 3.85 -37.90
N GLU A 79 8.57 2.63 -38.32
CA GLU A 79 9.05 2.06 -39.56
C GLU A 79 7.85 2.01 -40.50
N THR A 80 7.88 3.00 -41.41
CA THR A 80 7.50 2.98 -42.83
C THR A 80 6.43 2.00 -43.29
#